data_AF-A0A0C3KS68-F1
#
_entry.id   AF-A0A0C3KS68-F1
#
_cell.length_a   1.000
_cell.length_b   1.000
_cell.length_c   1.000
_cell.angle_alpha   90.00
_cell.angle_beta   90.00
_cell.angle_gamma   90.00
#
_symmetry.space_group_name_H-M   'P 1'
#
loop_
_entity.id
_entity.type
_entity.pdbx_description
1 polymer ?
#
loop_
_entity_poly.entity_id
_entity_poly.type
_entity_poly.pdbx_seq_one_letter_code
_entity_poly.pdbx_strand_id
1 'polypeptide(L)' 'VLRQYTLQGSETGLASDYHKRKNVIRVRAEGEQFLIQADNVFMAIDWIETFQAGANVSLDLDERPMPKVPALPR' A
#
# COMPACT_ATOMS: atom_id res chain seq x y z
N VAL A 1 -24.06 6.48 0.90
CA VAL A 1 -23.40 5.80 2.03
C VAL A 1 -21.90 5.79 1.75
N LEU A 2 -21.07 6.22 2.70
CA LEU A 2 -19.62 6.19 2.57
C LEU A 2 -19.13 4.74 2.72
N ARG A 3 -18.29 4.26 1.80
CA ARG A 3 -17.60 2.96 1.95
C ARG A 3 -16.25 3.19 2.63
N GLN A 4 -15.90 2.30 3.53
CA GLN A 4 -14.63 2.29 4.26
C GLN A 4 -13.98 0.92 4.03
N TYR A 5 -12.66 0.91 3.89
CA TYR A 5 -11.87 -0.28 3.62
C TYR A 5 -10.74 -0.35 4.65
N THR A 6 -10.52 -1.52 5.24
CA THR A 6 -9.32 -1.77 6.05
C THR A 6 -8.08 -1.92 5.17
N LEU A 7 -6.90 -1.64 5.73
CA LEU A 7 -5.61 -1.92 5.09
C LEU A 7 -5.05 -3.31 5.43
N GLN A 8 -5.77 -4.10 6.23
CA GLN A 8 -5.38 -5.48 6.55
C GLN A 8 -5.26 -6.32 5.27
N GLY A 9 -4.07 -6.87 5.04
CA GLY A 9 -3.75 -7.64 3.84
C GLY A 9 -3.83 -6.83 2.54
N SER A 10 -3.87 -5.50 2.62
CA SER A 10 -3.92 -4.66 1.42
C SER A 10 -2.60 -4.66 0.67
N GLU A 11 -2.67 -4.56 -0.65
CA GLU A 11 -1.51 -4.43 -1.52
C GLU A 11 -1.53 -3.09 -2.22
N THR A 12 -0.40 -2.39 -2.24
CA THR A 12 -0.26 -1.12 -2.93
C THR A 12 1.01 -1.08 -3.77
N GLY A 13 0.89 -0.59 -5.00
CA GLY A 13 2.03 -0.44 -5.92
C GLY A 13 1.68 0.36 -7.18
N LEU A 14 2.66 0.53 -8.07
CA LEU A 14 2.43 1.20 -9.35
C LEU A 14 1.50 0.39 -10.27
N ALA A 15 0.56 1.06 -10.92
CA ALA A 15 -0.30 0.46 -11.94
C ALA A 15 0.43 0.41 -13.30
N SER A 16 1.42 -0.48 -13.44
CA SER A 16 2.32 -0.56 -14.59
C SER A 16 1.65 -0.85 -15.93
N ASP A 17 0.48 -1.50 -15.90
CA ASP A 17 -0.38 -1.85 -17.03
C ASP A 17 -1.38 -0.73 -17.39
N TYR A 18 -1.45 0.34 -16.61
CA TYR A 18 -2.37 1.45 -16.83
C TYR A 18 -1.67 2.64 -17.51
N HIS A 19 -1.94 2.84 -18.79
CA HIS A 19 -1.25 3.85 -19.61
C HIS A 19 -2.06 5.11 -19.89
N LYS A 20 -3.32 5.21 -19.42
CA LYS A 20 -4.20 6.35 -19.72
C LYS A 20 -3.84 7.62 -18.93
N ARG A 21 -3.20 7.48 -17.76
CA ARG A 21 -2.73 8.61 -16.93
C ARG A 21 -1.38 8.26 -16.29
N LYS A 22 -0.57 9.28 -16.02
CA LYS A 22 0.71 9.14 -15.31
C LYS A 22 0.49 9.05 -13.80
N ASN A 23 1.49 8.54 -13.08
CA ASN A 23 1.55 8.53 -11.62
C ASN A 23 0.35 7.81 -10.98
N VAL A 24 -0.07 6.69 -11.57
CA VAL A 24 -1.23 5.92 -11.07
C VAL A 24 -0.76 4.79 -10.18
N ILE A 25 -1.35 4.74 -8.99
CA ILE A 25 -1.17 3.73 -7.97
C ILE A 25 -2.37 2.78 -8.03
N ARG A 26 -2.11 1.50 -7.84
CA ARG A 26 -3.12 0.47 -7.64
C ARG A 26 -3.13 0.10 -6.16
N VAL A 27 -4.32 0.17 -5.56
CA VAL A 27 -4.59 -0.32 -4.21
C VAL A 27 -5.56 -1.50 -4.31
N ARG A 28 -5.24 -2.62 -3.68
CA ARG A 28 -6.14 -3.75 -3.48
C ARG A 28 -6.45 -3.89 -2.01
N ALA A 29 -7.73 -3.86 -1.66
CA ALA A 29 -8.20 -3.99 -0.28
C ALA A 29 -9.55 -4.70 -0.26
N GLU A 30 -9.75 -5.64 0.66
CA GLU A 30 -11.01 -6.38 0.82
C GLU A 30 -11.56 -7.01 -0.47
N GLY A 31 -10.68 -7.46 -1.37
CA GLY A 31 -11.05 -8.03 -2.67
C GLY A 31 -11.42 -7.03 -3.76
N GLU A 32 -11.43 -5.73 -3.46
CA GLU A 32 -11.67 -4.65 -4.41
C GLU A 32 -10.35 -4.05 -4.93
N GLN A 33 -10.40 -3.43 -6.11
CA GLN A 33 -9.24 -2.78 -6.74
C GLN A 33 -9.54 -1.34 -7.15
N PHE A 34 -8.65 -0.43 -6.75
CA PHE A 34 -8.76 1.01 -7.02
C PHE A 34 -7.54 1.51 -7.80
N LEU A 35 -7.78 2.48 -8.69
CA LEU A 35 -6.72 3.26 -9.32
C LEU A 35 -6.78 4.69 -8.77
N ILE A 36 -5.66 5.14 -8.19
CA ILE A 36 -5.52 6.48 -7.62
C ILE A 36 -4.46 7.20 -8.43
N GLN A 37 -4.80 8.35 -9.01
CA GLN A 37 -3.85 9.21 -9.69
C GLN A 37 -3.25 10.19 -8.68
N ALA A 38 -1.93 10.22 -8.55
CA ALA A 38 -1.20 11.25 -7.82
C ALA A 38 -0.80 12.41 -8.75
N ASP A 39 -0.56 13.59 -8.17
CA ASP A 39 -0.20 14.79 -8.93
C ASP A 39 1.17 14.65 -9.62
N ASN A 40 2.12 14.00 -8.94
CA ASN A 40 3.47 13.79 -9.45
C ASN A 40 4.05 12.44 -8.96
N VAL A 41 5.22 12.07 -9.49
CA VAL A 41 5.87 10.78 -9.19
C VAL A 41 6.31 10.67 -7.72
N PHE A 42 6.74 11.78 -7.10
CA PHE A 42 7.14 11.77 -5.69
C PHE A 42 5.95 11.50 -4.78
N MET A 43 4.80 12.12 -5.06
CA MET A 43 3.56 11.81 -4.36
C MET A 43 3.13 10.36 -4.61
N ALA A 44 3.29 9.83 -5.82
CA ALA A 44 2.96 8.43 -6.07
C ALA A 44 3.77 7.48 -5.17
N ILE A 45 5.06 7.76 -5.01
CA ILE A 45 5.96 7.01 -4.12
C ILE A 45 5.52 7.17 -2.66
N ASP A 46 5.28 8.41 -2.20
CA ASP A 46 4.87 8.72 -0.82
C ASP A 46 3.56 8.02 -0.43
N TRP A 47 2.58 8.02 -1.32
CA TRP A 47 1.33 7.29 -1.13
C TRP A 47 1.56 5.77 -1.07
N ILE A 48 2.41 5.20 -1.94
CA ILE A 48 2.74 3.77 -1.90
C ILE A 48 3.37 3.41 -0.55
N GLU A 49 4.38 4.17 -0.11
CA GLU A 49 5.08 3.94 1.15
C GLU A 49 4.14 4.07 2.35
N THR A 50 3.28 5.10 2.35
CA THR A 50 2.32 5.34 3.44
C THR A 50 1.26 4.24 3.51
N PHE A 51 0.73 3.77 2.38
CA PHE A 51 -0.22 2.66 2.37
C PHE A 51 0.42 1.34 2.82
N GLN A 52 1.64 1.05 2.37
CA GLN A 52 2.37 -0.15 2.80
C GLN A 52 2.71 -0.09 4.30
N ALA A 53 3.12 1.08 4.81
CA ALA A 53 3.34 1.28 6.24
C ALA A 53 2.04 1.08 7.04
N GLY A 54 0.92 1.62 6.55
CA GLY A 54 -0.41 1.40 7.12
C GLY A 54 -0.81 -0.07 7.14
N ALA A 55 -0.59 -0.79 6.04
CA ALA A 55 -0.85 -2.23 5.95
C ALA A 55 -0.04 -3.02 7.00
N ASN A 56 1.23 -2.67 7.21
CA ASN A 56 2.11 -3.34 8.20
C ASN A 56 1.64 -3.20 9.65
N VAL A 57 0.85 -2.17 9.97
CA VAL A 57 0.35 -1.92 11.34
C VAL A 57 -1.15 -2.15 11.48
N SER A 58 -1.82 -2.62 10.43
CA SER A 58 -3.28 -2.75 10.38
C SER A 58 -3.81 -4.04 11.01
N LEU A 59 -3.00 -5.10 11.06
CA LEU A 59 -3.33 -6.34 11.76
C LEU A 59 -3.28 -6.13 13.27
N ASP A 60 -4.05 -6.94 13.98
CA ASP A 60 -4.00 -6.99 15.43
C ASP A 60 -2.58 -7.31 15.90
N LEU A 61 -2.19 -6.80 17.08
CA LEU A 61 -0.83 -6.93 17.59
C LEU A 61 -0.40 -8.40 17.74
N ASP A 62 -1.34 -9.28 18.06
CA ASP A 62 -1.13 -10.72 18.24
C ASP A 62 -0.90 -11.44 16.89
N GLU A 63 -1.38 -10.88 15.78
CA GLU A 63 -1.25 -11.46 14.43
C GLU A 63 -0.10 -10.83 13.63
N ARG A 64 0.44 -9.69 14.06
CA ARG A 64 1.48 -8.98 13.33
C ARG A 64 2.81 -9.74 13.36
N PRO A 65 3.44 -10.01 12.20
CA PRO A 65 4.74 -10.65 12.17
C PRO A 65 5.80 -9.76 12.84
N MET A 66 6.68 -10.37 13.65
CA MET A 66 7.81 -9.65 14.23
C MET A 66 8.69 -9.07 13.12
N PRO A 67 9.14 -7.80 13.25
CA PRO A 67 10.07 -7.22 12.30
C PRO A 67 11.32 -8.09 12.17
N LYS A 68 11.68 -8.46 10.95
CA LYS A 68 12.95 -9.16 10.69
C LYS A 68 14.07 -8.14 10.80
N VAL A 69 14.76 -8.13 11.96
CA VAL A 69 15.99 -7.35 12.11
C VAL A 69 17.03 -7.92 11.13
N PRO A 70 17.61 -7.11 10.23
CA PRO A 70 18.71 -7.58 9.39
C PRO A 70 19.80 -8.17 10.28
N ALA A 71 20.25 -9.38 9.97
CA ALA A 71 21.39 -9.96 10.68
C ALA A 71 22.61 -9.05 10.42
N LEU A 72 23.04 -8.31 11.44
CA LEU A 72 24.31 -7.61 11.38
C LEU A 72 25.43 -8.65 11.30
N PRO A 73 26.42 -8.48 10.41
CA PRO A 73 27.61 -9.33 10.42
C PRO A 73 28.24 -9.28 11.81
N ARG A 74 28.66 -10.44 12.33
CA ARG A 74 29.45 -10.56 13.56
C ARG A 74 30.93 -10.45 13.26
#